data_AF-A0A0A9XM51-F1
#
_entry.id   AF-A0A0A9XM51-F1
#
_cell.length_a   1.000
_cell.length_b   1.000
_cell.length_c   1.000
_cell.angle_alpha   90.00
_cell.angle_beta   90.00
_cell.angle_gamma   90.00
#
_symmetry.space_group_name_H-M   'P 1'
#
loop_
_entity.id
_entity.type
_entity.pdbx_description
1 polymer ?
#
loop_
_entity_poly.entity_id
_entity_poly.type
_entity_poly.pdbx_seq_one_letter_code
_entity_poly.pdbx_strand_id
1 'polypeptide(L)'
;MWQDDVMQVIFHVATLMPNHPNDPKGNKKKLHIGNNFATIVYNDSGEDFNFQILKAQFNYAVVVVEPLEHGTNQIKVQVRDELVTHMCHTDYKVISDQSVAILARQLALHCNLAAIVVSKSKQEPYASNWLERLRQIKRILSKTVEDRPPPRLNYHHSGSDNLNTNIQDFTEYT
;
A
#
# COMPACT_ATOMS: atom_id res chain seq x y z
N MET A 1 4.07 12.27 -8.72
CA MET A 1 4.08 10.81 -8.90
C MET A 1 5.51 10.34 -8.75
N TRP A 2 5.76 9.27 -8.01
CA TRP A 2 7.06 8.60 -7.96
C TRP A 2 6.86 7.14 -8.36
N GLN A 3 7.84 6.54 -9.02
CA GLN A 3 7.74 5.18 -9.54
C GLN A 3 9.13 4.54 -9.56
N ASP A 4 9.17 3.23 -9.29
CA ASP A 4 10.29 2.34 -9.62
C ASP A 4 9.77 1.14 -10.45
N ASP A 5 10.59 0.11 -10.63
CA ASP A 5 10.26 -1.07 -11.44
C ASP A 5 9.16 -1.95 -10.83
N VAL A 6 8.85 -1.78 -9.54
CA VAL A 6 7.98 -2.65 -8.75
C VAL A 6 6.74 -1.93 -8.23
N MET A 7 6.85 -0.65 -7.90
CA MET A 7 5.82 0.13 -7.24
C MET A 7 5.65 1.54 -7.83
N GLN A 8 4.43 2.04 -7.70
CA GLN A 8 4.05 3.39 -8.10
C GLN A 8 3.40 4.08 -6.91
N VAL A 9 3.82 5.33 -6.65
CA VAL A 9 3.32 6.18 -5.56
C VAL A 9 2.65 7.41 -6.14
N ILE A 10 1.37 7.55 -5.81
CA ILE A 10 0.54 8.71 -6.15
C ILE A 10 0.38 9.54 -4.88
N PHE A 11 0.70 10.83 -4.97
CA PHE A 11 0.61 11.75 -3.84
C PHE A 11 -0.65 12.60 -3.97
N HIS A 12 -1.50 12.53 -2.95
CA HIS A 12 -2.59 13.47 -2.73
C HIS A 12 -2.06 14.73 -2.05
N VAL A 13 -1.56 15.69 -2.84
CA VAL A 13 -0.95 16.92 -2.31
C VAL A 13 -2.02 17.99 -2.06
N ALA A 14 -2.39 18.21 -0.80
CA ALA A 14 -3.50 19.09 -0.42
C ALA A 14 -3.36 20.54 -0.95
N THR A 15 -2.14 21.06 -1.04
CA THR A 15 -1.86 22.42 -1.57
C THR A 15 -2.01 22.51 -3.09
N LEU A 16 -1.86 21.40 -3.82
CA LEU A 16 -2.05 21.33 -5.27
C LEU A 16 -3.48 20.95 -5.68
N MET A 17 -4.31 20.50 -4.73
CA MET A 17 -5.73 20.26 -4.98
C MET A 17 -6.50 21.58 -5.13
N PRO A 18 -7.50 21.66 -6.03
CA PRO A 18 -8.30 22.87 -6.23
C PRO A 18 -9.05 23.26 -4.95
N ASN A 19 -9.09 24.56 -4.66
CA ASN A 19 -9.96 25.13 -3.63
C ASN A 19 -11.34 25.38 -4.23
N HIS A 20 -12.39 25.14 -3.44
CA HIS A 20 -13.77 25.41 -3.85
C HIS A 20 -14.37 26.50 -2.96
N PRO A 21 -14.87 27.61 -3.53
CA PRO A 21 -15.43 28.72 -2.73
C PRO A 21 -16.58 28.30 -1.80
N ASN A 22 -17.38 27.32 -2.25
CA ASN A 22 -18.53 26.79 -1.50
C ASN A 22 -18.14 25.64 -0.54
N ASP A 23 -16.85 25.39 -0.31
CA ASP A 23 -16.35 24.33 0.58
C ASP A 23 -15.25 24.87 1.52
N PRO A 24 -15.59 25.79 2.45
CA PRO A 24 -14.61 26.41 3.34
C PRO A 24 -13.95 25.41 4.30
N LYS A 25 -14.58 24.26 4.54
CA LYS A 25 -14.03 23.18 5.36
C LYS A 25 -13.10 22.24 4.58
N GLY A 26 -12.94 22.44 3.27
CA GLY A 26 -12.09 21.61 2.43
C GLY A 26 -12.51 20.14 2.38
N ASN A 27 -13.81 19.85 2.51
CA ASN A 27 -14.33 18.48 2.53
C ASN A 27 -13.97 17.69 1.27
N LYS A 28 -13.92 18.35 0.10
CA LYS A 28 -13.50 17.72 -1.15
C LYS A 28 -12.04 17.25 -1.11
N LYS A 29 -11.15 18.04 -0.50
CA LYS A 29 -9.77 17.62 -0.26
C LYS A 29 -9.73 16.48 0.74
N LYS A 30 -10.50 16.63 1.84
CA LYS A 30 -10.63 15.63 2.89
C LYS A 30 -11.12 14.27 2.37
N LEU A 31 -12.00 14.25 1.37
CA LEU A 31 -12.47 13.01 0.74
C LEU A 31 -11.34 12.20 0.11
N HIS A 32 -10.32 12.87 -0.43
CA HIS A 32 -9.15 12.18 -0.97
C HIS A 32 -8.12 11.86 0.11
N ILE A 33 -7.65 12.86 0.85
CA ILE A 33 -6.56 12.67 1.84
C ILE A 33 -6.99 11.83 3.05
N GLY A 34 -8.27 11.89 3.45
CA GLY A 34 -8.80 11.16 4.60
C GLY A 34 -8.97 9.66 4.36
N ASN A 35 -8.80 9.19 3.12
CA ASN A 35 -8.81 7.78 2.77
C ASN A 35 -7.39 7.20 2.62
N ASN A 36 -6.35 7.99 2.89
CA ASN A 36 -4.97 7.50 2.84
C ASN A 36 -4.61 6.79 4.16
N PHE A 37 -3.89 5.66 4.04
CA PHE A 37 -3.35 4.96 5.22
C PHE A 37 -2.15 5.67 5.85
N ALA A 38 -1.28 6.24 5.02
CA ALA A 38 -0.13 7.02 5.46
C ALA A 38 -0.18 8.44 4.89
N THR A 39 0.14 9.42 5.73
CA THR A 39 0.18 10.84 5.33
C THR A 39 1.54 11.44 5.67
N ILE A 40 2.08 12.26 4.78
CA ILE A 40 3.25 13.11 5.07
C ILE A 40 2.73 14.50 5.43
N VAL A 41 3.13 15.01 6.58
CA VAL A 41 2.80 16.36 7.04
C VAL A 41 4.07 17.17 7.10
N TYR A 42 4.10 18.30 6.39
CA TYR A 42 5.12 19.32 6.59
C TYR A 42 4.61 20.30 7.64
N ASN A 43 5.26 20.34 8.80
CA ASN A 43 4.87 21.13 9.96
C ASN A 43 5.84 22.29 10.17
N ASP A 44 5.51 23.45 9.62
CA ASP A 44 6.26 24.71 9.79
C ASP A 44 5.57 25.64 10.81
N SER A 45 4.80 25.08 11.74
CA SER A 45 4.01 25.88 12.70
C SER A 45 4.79 26.28 13.95
N GLY A 46 5.93 25.63 14.22
CA GLY A 46 6.68 25.76 15.48
C GLY A 46 6.05 25.04 16.68
N GLU A 47 4.90 24.41 16.50
CA GLU A 47 4.17 23.68 17.54
C GLU A 47 4.21 22.17 17.28
N ASP A 48 4.06 21.37 18.34
CA ASP A 48 3.99 19.91 18.22
C ASP A 48 2.79 19.48 17.36
N PHE A 49 3.05 18.66 16.35
CA PHE A 49 1.99 18.10 15.53
C PHE A 49 1.11 17.12 16.33
N ASN A 50 -0.17 17.43 16.45
CA ASN A 50 -1.16 16.55 17.08
C ASN A 50 -1.79 15.59 16.07
N PHE A 51 -1.50 14.30 16.23
CA PHE A 51 -2.05 13.20 15.44
C PHE A 51 -3.58 13.24 15.28
N GLN A 52 -4.31 13.70 16.31
CA GLN A 52 -5.78 13.72 16.33
C GLN A 52 -6.41 14.79 15.45
N ILE A 53 -5.62 15.73 14.90
CA ILE A 53 -6.13 16.79 14.01
C ILE A 53 -6.68 16.19 12.71
N LEU A 54 -5.99 15.19 12.17
CA LEU A 54 -6.41 14.47 10.96
C LEU A 54 -7.39 13.34 11.31
N LYS A 55 -8.58 13.73 11.79
CA LYS A 55 -9.69 12.78 12.06
C LYS A 55 -10.17 12.15 10.75
N ALA A 56 -9.59 11.00 10.45
CA ALA A 56 -9.85 10.17 9.29
C ALA A 56 -9.83 8.70 9.72
N GLN A 57 -10.84 7.93 9.33
CA GLN A 57 -10.99 6.51 9.71
C GLN A 57 -9.78 5.68 9.29
N PHE A 58 -9.20 6.02 8.14
CA PHE A 58 -8.11 5.28 7.53
C PHE A 58 -6.73 5.89 7.82
N ASN A 59 -6.59 7.00 8.54
CA ASN A 59 -5.26 7.54 8.81
C ASN A 59 -4.56 6.73 9.91
N TYR A 60 -3.66 5.85 9.49
CA TYR A 60 -2.96 4.90 10.35
C TYR A 60 -1.60 5.42 10.81
N ALA A 61 -0.93 6.19 9.97
CA ALA A 61 0.40 6.71 10.23
C ALA A 61 0.60 8.10 9.61
N VAL A 62 1.30 8.96 10.34
CA VAL A 62 1.71 10.29 9.90
C VAL A 62 3.21 10.43 10.01
N VAL A 63 3.86 10.71 8.89
CA VAL A 63 5.28 11.10 8.83
C VAL A 63 5.33 12.62 8.90
N VAL A 64 5.71 13.14 10.05
CA VAL A 64 5.84 14.58 10.30
C VAL A 64 7.25 15.00 9.92
N VAL A 65 7.36 16.02 9.06
CA VAL A 65 8.60 16.68 8.68
C VAL A 65 8.55 18.11 9.21
N GLU A 66 9.48 18.44 10.09
CA GLU A 66 9.60 19.74 10.73
C GLU A 66 10.92 20.38 10.26
N PRO A 67 10.88 21.56 9.63
CA PRO A 67 12.11 22.26 9.25
C PRO A 67 12.86 22.71 10.50
N LEU A 68 14.18 22.63 10.45
CA LEU A 68 15.11 23.13 11.46
C LEU A 68 16.03 24.18 10.83
N GLU A 69 16.90 24.78 11.65
CA GLU A 69 17.91 25.71 11.16
C GLU A 69 18.99 25.01 10.31
N HIS A 70 19.72 25.81 9.53
CA HIS A 70 20.90 25.39 8.77
C HIS A 70 20.65 24.30 7.71
N GLY A 71 19.47 24.27 7.10
CA GLY A 71 19.14 23.34 6.01
C GLY A 71 19.02 21.89 6.47
N THR A 72 18.49 21.72 7.69
CA THR A 72 18.19 20.43 8.28
C THR A 72 16.71 20.33 8.60
N ASN A 73 16.21 19.11 8.72
CA ASN A 73 14.82 18.82 9.07
C ASN A 73 14.80 17.69 10.09
N GLN A 74 13.83 17.76 10.97
CA GLN A 74 13.44 16.67 11.85
C GLN A 74 12.33 15.86 11.19
N ILE A 75 12.45 14.53 11.18
CA ILE A 75 11.39 13.62 10.78
C ILE A 75 10.97 12.78 11.98
N LYS A 76 9.67 12.73 12.27
CA LYS A 76 9.07 11.88 13.31
C LYS A 76 7.90 11.11 12.74
N VAL A 77 7.80 9.82 13.07
CA VAL A 77 6.68 8.98 12.64
C VAL A 77 5.74 8.79 13.81
N GLN A 78 4.51 9.28 13.66
CA GLN A 78 3.41 9.06 14.60
C GLN A 78 2.48 7.99 14.02
N VAL A 79 2.18 6.93 14.76
CA VAL A 79 1.32 5.83 14.30
C VAL A 79 0.21 5.55 15.30
N ARG A 80 -0.89 4.96 14.83
CA ARG A 80 -1.91 4.37 15.72
C ARG A 80 -1.32 3.20 16.50
N ASP A 81 -1.84 2.95 17.70
CA ASP A 81 -1.39 1.89 18.61
C ASP A 81 -1.30 0.51 17.94
N GLU A 82 -2.27 0.20 17.06
CA GLU A 82 -2.34 -1.05 16.29
C GLU A 82 -1.10 -1.29 15.41
N LEU A 83 -0.37 -0.24 15.02
CA LEU A 83 0.80 -0.32 14.15
C LEU A 83 2.13 -0.22 14.89
N VAL A 84 2.13 0.15 16.18
CA VAL A 84 3.37 0.39 16.94
C VAL A 84 4.28 -0.85 16.91
N THR A 85 3.72 -2.05 17.05
CA THR A 85 4.47 -3.31 17.03
C THR A 85 5.15 -3.61 15.69
N HIS A 86 4.63 -3.06 14.59
CA HIS A 86 5.16 -3.28 13.24
C HIS A 86 6.19 -2.23 12.81
N MET A 87 6.41 -1.19 13.64
CA MET A 87 7.23 -0.05 13.29
C MET A 87 8.50 0.01 14.15
N CYS A 88 9.66 -0.09 13.51
CA CYS A 88 10.96 -0.02 14.19
C CYS A 88 11.53 1.41 14.33
N HIS A 89 10.81 2.45 13.89
CA HIS A 89 11.37 3.80 13.71
C HIS A 89 10.41 4.93 14.15
N THR A 90 9.98 4.92 15.41
CA THR A 90 9.15 5.99 15.99
C THR A 90 9.96 7.18 16.49
N ASP A 91 11.26 6.99 16.76
CA ASP A 91 12.15 8.06 17.20
C ASP A 91 12.34 9.11 16.11
N TYR A 92 12.58 10.35 16.53
CA TYR A 92 12.86 11.43 15.60
C TYR A 92 14.25 11.25 14.97
N LYS A 93 14.40 11.68 13.72
CA LYS A 93 15.66 11.65 12.97
C LYS A 93 15.91 13.02 12.37
N VAL A 94 17.10 13.57 12.58
CA VAL A 94 17.53 14.81 11.93
C VAL A 94 18.26 14.47 10.63
N ILE A 95 17.88 15.14 9.54
CA ILE A 95 18.39 14.88 8.20
C ILE A 95 18.55 16.18 7.40
N SER A 96 19.46 16.21 6.44
CA SER A 96 19.63 17.35 5.55
C SER A 96 18.46 17.52 4.56
N ASP A 97 18.26 18.75 4.08
CA ASP A 97 17.26 19.09 3.06
C ASP A 97 17.36 18.21 1.80
N GLN A 98 18.57 17.84 1.40
CA GLN A 98 18.82 17.05 0.19
C GLN A 98 18.24 15.62 0.30
N SER A 99 18.16 15.09 1.53
CA SER A 99 17.81 13.69 1.77
C SER A 99 16.44 13.52 2.44
N VAL A 100 15.86 14.59 3.00
CA VAL A 100 14.58 14.55 3.74
C VAL A 100 13.45 13.96 2.90
N ALA A 101 13.34 14.32 1.63
CA ALA A 101 12.28 13.86 0.74
C ALA A 101 12.37 12.35 0.45
N ILE A 102 13.60 11.81 0.39
CA ILE A 102 13.84 10.40 0.16
C ILE A 102 13.41 9.60 1.39
N LEU A 103 13.87 10.02 2.58
CA LEU A 103 13.55 9.34 3.83
C LEU A 103 12.06 9.42 4.17
N ALA A 104 11.44 10.59 4.04
CA ALA A 104 10.01 10.77 4.30
C ALA A 104 9.16 9.85 3.41
N ARG A 105 9.52 9.72 2.12
CA ARG A 105 8.84 8.81 1.19
C ARG A 105 9.03 7.34 1.57
N GLN A 106 10.24 6.93 1.93
CA GLN A 106 10.52 5.54 2.36
C GLN A 106 9.74 5.18 3.63
N LEU A 107 9.72 6.07 4.62
CA LEU A 107 8.94 5.88 5.85
C LEU A 107 7.45 5.81 5.54
N ALA A 108 6.92 6.70 4.71
CA ALA A 108 5.50 6.67 4.33
C ALA A 108 5.12 5.37 3.60
N LEU A 109 5.99 4.86 2.72
CA LEU A 109 5.82 3.57 2.04
C LEU A 109 5.77 2.39 3.02
N HIS A 110 6.72 2.33 3.95
CA HIS A 110 6.74 1.28 4.98
C HIS A 110 5.50 1.35 5.88
N CYS A 111 5.13 2.56 6.32
CA CYS A 111 3.90 2.78 7.09
C CYS A 111 2.65 2.32 6.32
N ASN A 112 2.56 2.65 5.04
CA ASN A 112 1.43 2.26 4.20
C ASN A 112 1.34 0.74 4.05
N LEU A 113 2.47 0.05 3.82
CA LEU A 113 2.51 -1.41 3.75
C LEU A 113 2.09 -2.05 5.08
N ALA A 114 2.63 -1.57 6.19
CA ALA A 114 2.28 -2.05 7.52
C ALA A 114 0.78 -1.86 7.80
N ALA A 115 0.23 -0.69 7.47
CA ALA A 115 -1.20 -0.40 7.61
C ALA A 115 -2.07 -1.33 6.76
N ILE A 116 -1.68 -1.63 5.51
CA ILE A 116 -2.38 -2.61 4.68
C ILE A 116 -2.38 -3.98 5.36
N VAL A 117 -1.22 -4.44 5.83
CA VAL A 117 -1.08 -5.75 6.48
C VAL A 117 -1.96 -5.84 7.73
N VAL A 118 -1.98 -4.81 8.56
CA VAL A 118 -2.79 -4.75 9.78
C VAL A 118 -4.29 -4.62 9.48
N SER A 119 -4.67 -3.87 8.44
CA SER A 119 -6.07 -3.69 8.05
C SER A 119 -6.72 -4.96 7.48
N LYS A 120 -5.89 -5.91 7.01
CA LYS A 120 -6.34 -7.17 6.42
C LYS A 120 -6.63 -8.20 7.51
N SER A 121 -7.70 -8.98 7.31
CA SER A 121 -8.09 -10.02 8.27
C SER A 121 -7.16 -11.23 8.16
N LYS A 122 -7.14 -12.07 9.21
CA LYS A 122 -6.40 -13.35 9.17
C LYS A 122 -6.87 -14.30 8.07
N GLN A 123 -8.12 -14.15 7.60
CA GLN A 123 -8.70 -14.98 6.54
C GLN A 123 -8.31 -14.51 5.14
N GLU A 124 -8.01 -13.22 4.98
CA GLU A 124 -7.51 -12.63 3.74
C GLU A 124 -6.19 -11.92 4.00
N PRO A 125 -5.09 -12.66 4.23
CA PRO A 125 -3.79 -12.06 4.49
C PRO A 125 -3.36 -11.22 3.29
N TYR A 126 -2.56 -10.19 3.58
CA TYR A 126 -1.98 -9.34 2.55
C TYR A 126 -1.32 -10.18 1.46
N ALA A 127 -1.62 -9.84 0.21
CA ALA A 127 -1.04 -10.44 -0.97
C ALA A 127 -0.62 -9.33 -1.92
N SER A 128 0.54 -9.52 -2.55
CA SER A 128 1.01 -8.61 -3.60
C SER A 128 0.10 -8.70 -4.83
N ASN A 129 0.14 -7.66 -5.67
CA ASN A 129 -0.63 -7.64 -6.93
C ASN A 129 -0.33 -8.86 -7.82
N TRP A 130 0.92 -9.36 -7.81
CA TRP A 130 1.29 -10.55 -8.56
C TRP A 130 0.67 -11.82 -7.99
N LEU A 131 0.62 -11.96 -6.65
CA LEU A 131 -0.03 -13.10 -6.01
C LEU A 131 -1.55 -13.07 -6.23
N GLU A 132 -2.17 -11.90 -6.11
CA GLU A 132 -3.59 -11.71 -6.43
C GLU A 132 -3.88 -12.03 -7.91
N ARG A 133 -3.02 -11.59 -8.83
CA ARG A 133 -3.12 -11.94 -10.25
C ARG A 133 -3.00 -13.45 -10.47
N LEU A 134 -2.06 -14.13 -9.80
CA LEU A 134 -1.91 -15.58 -9.89
C LEU A 134 -3.17 -16.30 -9.37
N ARG A 135 -3.71 -15.87 -8.22
CA ARG A 135 -4.97 -16.41 -7.66
C ARG A 135 -6.13 -16.24 -8.65
N GLN A 136 -6.23 -15.08 -9.30
CA GLN A 136 -7.25 -14.83 -10.33
C GLN A 136 -7.07 -15.74 -11.53
N ILE A 137 -5.84 -15.92 -12.03
CA ILE A 137 -5.55 -16.82 -13.16
C ILE A 137 -5.94 -18.26 -12.81
N LYS A 138 -5.54 -18.77 -11.63
CA LYS A 138 -5.92 -20.11 -11.16
C LYS A 138 -7.45 -20.24 -11.04
N ARG A 139 -8.14 -19.23 -10.50
CA ARG A 139 -9.61 -19.22 -10.38
C ARG A 139 -10.32 -19.24 -11.74
N ILE A 140 -9.79 -18.54 -12.74
CA ILE A 140 -10.34 -18.56 -14.11
C ILE A 140 -10.13 -19.94 -14.73
N LEU A 141 -8.93 -20.53 -14.57
CA LEU A 141 -8.61 -21.87 -15.07
C LEU A 141 -9.60 -22.91 -14.53
N SER A 142 -9.82 -22.95 -13.20
CA SER A 142 -10.76 -23.88 -12.58
C SER A 142 -12.16 -23.76 -13.16
N LYS A 143 -12.67 -22.53 -13.34
CA LYS A 143 -13.99 -22.30 -13.95
C LYS A 143 -14.08 -22.81 -15.39
N THR A 144 -13.06 -22.56 -16.21
CA THR A 144 -13.04 -23.06 -17.60
C THR A 144 -12.95 -24.57 -17.71
N VAL A 145 -12.38 -25.26 -16.71
CA VAL A 145 -12.35 -26.73 -16.67
C VAL A 145 -13.72 -27.28 -16.30
N GLU A 146 -14.40 -26.67 -15.33
CA GLU A 146 -15.77 -27.01 -14.94
C GLU A 146 -16.80 -26.77 -16.06
N ASP A 147 -16.64 -25.68 -16.82
CA ASP A 147 -17.51 -25.32 -17.95
C ASP A 147 -17.25 -26.16 -19.21
N ARG A 148 -16.22 -27.01 -19.23
CA ARG A 148 -15.90 -27.83 -20.41
C ARG A 148 -16.98 -28.93 -20.51
N PRO A 149 -17.75 -28.99 -21.62
CA PRO A 149 -18.74 -30.06 -21.79
C PRO A 149 -18.02 -31.42 -21.73
N PRO A 150 -18.68 -32.46 -21.18
CA PRO A 150 -18.08 -33.79 -21.11
C PRO A 150 -17.59 -34.19 -22.50
N PRO A 151 -16.40 -34.84 -22.60
CA PRO A 151 -15.86 -35.24 -23.88
C PRO A 151 -16.92 -36.05 -24.62
N ARG A 152 -17.30 -35.59 -25.82
CA ARG A 152 -18.14 -36.37 -26.72
C ARG A 152 -17.41 -37.69 -26.93
N LEU A 153 -18.03 -38.79 -26.51
CA LEU A 153 -17.54 -40.15 -26.71
C LEU A 153 -17.42 -40.43 -28.21
N ASN A 154 -16.32 -40.01 -28.81
CA ASN A 154 -15.90 -40.51 -30.11
C ASN A 154 -15.12 -41.79 -29.85
N TYR A 155 -15.84 -42.91 -29.89
CA TYR A 155 -15.27 -44.24 -30.04
C TYR A 155 -14.51 -44.28 -31.38
N HIS A 156 -13.24 -43.88 -31.40
CA HIS A 156 -12.31 -44.23 -32.49
C HIS A 156 -10.92 -44.52 -31.89
N HIS A 157 -10.28 -45.50 -32.51
CA HIS A 157 -9.29 -46.42 -31.98
C HIS A 157 -7.85 -45.84 -31.96
N SER A 158 -7.11 -46.15 -30.89
CA SER A 158 -5.65 -46.37 -30.77
C SER A 158 -4.62 -45.35 -31.30
N GLY A 159 -3.72 -44.89 -30.42
CA GLY A 159 -2.37 -44.41 -30.80
C GLY A 159 -1.71 -43.39 -29.86
N SER A 160 -0.76 -43.87 -29.04
CA SER A 160 0.44 -43.19 -28.48
C SER A 160 0.47 -41.67 -28.25
N ASP A 161 0.65 -41.23 -26.99
CA ASP A 161 1.87 -40.54 -26.53
C ASP A 161 1.72 -40.02 -25.07
N ASN A 162 2.32 -40.74 -24.13
CA ASN A 162 2.44 -40.33 -22.72
C ASN A 162 3.57 -39.30 -22.58
N LEU A 163 3.28 -38.03 -22.85
CA LEU A 163 4.09 -36.91 -22.37
C LEU A 163 3.60 -36.52 -20.97
N ASN A 164 4.01 -37.31 -19.99
CA ASN A 164 3.81 -37.02 -18.57
C ASN A 164 4.81 -35.94 -18.15
N THR A 165 4.54 -34.67 -18.50
CA THR A 165 5.30 -33.53 -17.98
C THR A 165 4.89 -33.32 -16.54
N ASN A 166 5.63 -33.98 -15.65
CA ASN A 166 5.59 -33.78 -14.20
C ASN A 166 6.12 -32.37 -13.89
N ILE A 167 5.28 -31.35 -14.13
CA ILE A 167 5.54 -29.98 -13.70
C ILE A 167 5.21 -29.96 -12.22
N GLN A 168 6.23 -30.03 -11.37
CA GLN A 168 6.06 -29.86 -9.93
C GLN A 168 5.45 -28.47 -9.69
N ASP A 169 4.23 -28.43 -9.15
CA ASP A 169 3.57 -27.20 -8.74
C ASP A 169 4.22 -26.72 -7.44
N PHE A 170 5.12 -25.74 -7.56
CA PHE A 170 5.82 -25.11 -6.44
C PHE A 170 4.89 -24.49 -5.38
N THR A 171 3.57 -24.41 -5.64
CA THR A 171 2.60 -23.91 -4.65
C THR A 171 2.17 -24.95 -3.60
N GLU A 172 2.63 -26.20 -3.69
CA GLU A 172 2.34 -27.25 -2.69
C GLU A 172 3.24 -27.21 -1.44
N TYR A 173 4.24 -26.32 -1.39
CA TYR A 173 5.22 -26.24 -0.31
C TYR A 173 4.96 -25.15 0.74
N THR A 174 3.73 -24.65 0.89
CA THR A 174 3.36 -23.71 1.98
C THR A 174 2.22 -24.26 2.81
#